data_AF-A0AAV4X335-F1
#
_entry.id   AF-A0AAV4X335-F1
#
_cell.length_a   1.000
_cell.length_b   1.000
_cell.length_c   1.000
_cell.angle_alpha   90.00
_cell.angle_beta   90.00
_cell.angle_gamma   90.00
#
_symmetry.space_group_name_H-M   'P 1'
#
loop_
_entity.id
_entity.type
_entity.pdbx_description
1 polymer ?
#
loop_
_entity_poly.entity_id
_entity_poly.type
_entity_poly.pdbx_seq_one_letter_code
_entity_poly.pdbx_strand_id
1 'polypeptide(L)'
;MGKIEGIRTIQRLAKNHPDVLQLQLHPVVLGLLTEVKNLRSSVSRAAILAIGDLFVALKKNVESDLDLITSTLLSKCGETVGFIRDDIEKVMNHLIETITPCKAALSIIAGGASHRNGAVRKVAAQSLLAVVEKMGAARILTSKDVTERLIPTTAQFLMDGMPLTRWYGRRIYQLLMQHPSFDKLLLRYVQPSTLRNINSILDSIRKKRVLARCQKKVYLPGL
;
A
#
# COMPACT_ATOMS: atom_id res chain seq x y z
N MET A 1 -3.91 -32.22 -8.04
CA MET A 1 -3.89 -31.40 -9.27
C MET A 1 -5.10 -30.46 -9.40
N GLY A 2 -6.29 -30.82 -8.90
CA GLY A 2 -7.52 -30.03 -9.12
C GLY A 2 -7.49 -28.54 -8.74
N LYS A 3 -6.86 -28.16 -7.62
CA LYS A 3 -6.81 -26.76 -7.18
C LYS A 3 -6.09 -25.82 -8.16
N ILE A 4 -4.92 -26.23 -8.65
CA ILE A 4 -4.13 -25.40 -9.59
C ILE A 4 -4.87 -25.26 -10.92
N GLU A 5 -5.52 -26.32 -11.41
CA GLU A 5 -6.27 -26.22 -12.66
C GLU A 5 -7.52 -25.35 -12.50
N GLY A 6 -8.22 -25.43 -11.36
CA GLY A 6 -9.33 -24.52 -11.05
C GLY A 6 -8.89 -23.05 -11.02
N ILE A 7 -7.75 -22.76 -10.40
CA ILE A 7 -7.16 -21.40 -10.38
C ILE A 7 -6.82 -20.94 -11.82
N ARG A 8 -6.23 -21.80 -12.64
CA ARG A 8 -5.91 -21.47 -14.05
C ARG A 8 -7.16 -21.23 -14.87
N THR A 9 -8.25 -21.96 -14.62
CA THR A 9 -9.54 -21.71 -15.27
C THR A 9 -10.07 -20.32 -14.90
N ILE A 10 -9.96 -19.90 -13.63
CA ILE A 10 -10.32 -18.54 -13.21
C ILE A 10 -9.47 -17.49 -13.94
N GLN A 11 -8.14 -17.71 -14.07
CA GLN A 11 -7.26 -16.79 -14.81
C GLN A 11 -7.66 -16.67 -16.29
N ARG A 12 -7.99 -17.80 -16.93
CA ARG A 12 -8.48 -17.80 -18.32
C ARG A 12 -9.82 -17.07 -18.46
N LEU A 13 -10.74 -17.25 -17.51
CA LEU A 13 -12.01 -16.52 -17.49
C LEU A 13 -11.80 -15.03 -17.29
N ALA A 14 -10.96 -14.61 -16.34
CA ALA A 14 -10.64 -13.20 -16.12
C ALA A 14 -10.10 -12.53 -17.40
N LYS A 15 -9.25 -13.24 -18.14
CA LYS A 15 -8.64 -12.73 -19.38
C LYS A 15 -9.61 -12.67 -20.56
N ASN A 16 -10.42 -13.70 -20.76
CA ASN A 16 -11.19 -13.88 -21.99
C ASN A 16 -12.68 -13.52 -21.85
N HIS A 17 -13.23 -13.63 -20.64
CA HIS A 17 -14.65 -13.44 -20.32
C HIS A 17 -14.82 -12.71 -18.96
N PRO A 18 -14.27 -11.49 -18.80
CA PRO A 18 -14.27 -10.77 -17.52
C PRO A 18 -15.68 -10.43 -17.01
N ASP A 19 -16.63 -10.23 -17.93
CA ASP A 19 -18.05 -9.99 -17.69
C ASP A 19 -18.72 -11.17 -16.98
N VAL A 20 -18.46 -12.40 -17.44
CA VAL A 20 -18.97 -13.62 -16.81
C VAL A 20 -18.42 -13.77 -15.39
N LEU A 21 -17.12 -13.52 -15.23
CA LEU A 21 -16.46 -13.63 -13.93
C LEU A 21 -16.99 -12.59 -12.93
N GLN A 22 -17.27 -11.37 -13.41
CA GLN A 22 -17.77 -10.27 -12.59
C GLN A 22 -19.12 -10.59 -11.95
N LEU A 23 -19.99 -11.35 -12.62
CA LEU A 23 -21.28 -11.78 -12.08
C LEU A 23 -21.16 -12.69 -10.84
N GLN A 24 -20.00 -13.34 -10.65
CA GLN A 24 -19.72 -14.27 -9.56
C GLN A 24 -18.43 -13.90 -8.81
N LEU A 25 -18.07 -12.61 -8.82
CA LEU A 25 -16.75 -12.16 -8.39
C LEU A 25 -16.48 -12.45 -6.91
N HIS A 26 -17.41 -12.13 -6.02
CA HIS A 26 -17.22 -12.29 -4.58
C HIS A 26 -16.94 -13.76 -4.18
N PRO A 27 -17.75 -14.76 -4.59
CA PRO A 27 -17.43 -16.17 -4.36
C PRO A 27 -16.07 -16.60 -4.92
N VAL A 28 -15.71 -16.13 -6.11
CA VAL A 28 -14.40 -16.42 -6.74
C VAL A 28 -13.27 -15.87 -5.89
N VAL A 29 -13.39 -14.61 -5.43
CA VAL A 29 -12.39 -13.99 -4.57
C VAL A 29 -12.24 -14.79 -3.27
N LEU A 30 -13.34 -15.16 -2.59
CA LEU A 30 -13.26 -15.96 -1.36
C LEU A 30 -12.58 -17.31 -1.58
N GLY A 31 -12.87 -17.98 -2.70
CA GLY A 31 -12.19 -19.22 -3.10
C GLY A 31 -10.68 -19.01 -3.29
N LEU A 32 -10.29 -17.97 -4.03
CA LEU A 32 -8.88 -17.63 -4.23
C LEU A 32 -8.18 -17.27 -2.92
N LEU A 33 -8.80 -16.47 -2.04
CA LEU A 33 -8.21 -16.09 -0.75
C LEU A 33 -8.02 -17.30 0.19
N THR A 34 -8.88 -18.30 0.10
CA THR A 34 -8.68 -19.59 0.79
C THR A 34 -7.41 -20.28 0.27
N GLU A 35 -7.18 -20.25 -1.04
CA GLU A 35 -5.98 -20.83 -1.64
C GLU A 35 -4.71 -19.98 -1.45
N VAL A 36 -4.81 -18.65 -1.31
CA VAL A 36 -3.68 -17.80 -0.92
C VAL A 36 -3.10 -18.24 0.43
N LYS A 37 -3.97 -18.62 1.37
CA LYS A 37 -3.58 -19.10 2.71
C LYS A 37 -3.05 -20.55 2.71
N ASN A 38 -3.08 -21.25 1.58
CA ASN A 38 -2.67 -22.65 1.48
C ASN A 38 -1.20 -22.85 1.89
N LEU A 39 -0.91 -23.95 2.59
CA LEU A 39 0.44 -24.31 3.05
C LEU A 39 1.34 -24.79 1.92
N ARG A 40 0.77 -25.34 0.84
CA ARG A 40 1.53 -25.74 -0.33
C ARG A 40 1.87 -24.51 -1.17
N SER A 41 3.15 -24.12 -1.14
CA SER A 41 3.66 -22.94 -1.83
C SER A 41 3.26 -22.85 -3.30
N SER A 42 3.19 -23.97 -4.03
CA SER A 42 2.76 -23.97 -5.43
C SER A 42 1.30 -23.58 -5.64
N VAL A 43 0.42 -23.95 -4.70
CA VAL A 43 -1.02 -23.60 -4.75
C VAL A 43 -1.23 -22.16 -4.31
N SER A 44 -0.59 -21.76 -3.19
CA SER A 44 -0.64 -20.39 -2.68
C SER A 44 -0.13 -19.39 -3.72
N ARG A 45 1.02 -19.68 -4.35
CA ARG A 45 1.58 -18.86 -5.42
C ARG A 45 0.64 -18.75 -6.61
N ALA A 46 0.04 -19.85 -7.07
CA ALA A 46 -0.92 -19.81 -8.16
C ALA A 46 -2.12 -18.90 -7.83
N ALA A 47 -2.65 -18.98 -6.60
CA ALA A 47 -3.75 -18.13 -6.16
C ALA A 47 -3.36 -16.65 -6.07
N ILE A 48 -2.17 -16.35 -5.55
CA ILE A 48 -1.64 -14.98 -5.48
C ILE A 48 -1.55 -14.37 -6.89
N LEU A 49 -0.96 -15.10 -7.84
CA LEU A 49 -0.86 -14.63 -9.23
C LEU A 49 -2.24 -14.45 -9.88
N ALA A 50 -3.19 -15.34 -9.60
CA ALA A 50 -4.57 -15.20 -10.08
C ALA A 50 -5.26 -13.94 -9.54
N ILE A 51 -5.05 -13.59 -8.26
CA ILE A 51 -5.52 -12.29 -7.71
C ILE A 51 -4.88 -11.12 -8.46
N GLY A 52 -3.59 -11.23 -8.78
CA GLY A 52 -2.89 -10.25 -9.63
C GLY A 52 -3.56 -10.07 -11.00
N ASP A 53 -3.97 -11.17 -11.64
CA ASP A 53 -4.69 -11.12 -12.92
C ASP A 53 -6.08 -10.51 -12.78
N LEU A 54 -6.79 -10.73 -11.66
CA LEU A 54 -8.07 -10.07 -11.39
C LEU A 54 -7.93 -8.55 -11.32
N PHE A 55 -6.89 -8.02 -10.66
CA PHE A 55 -6.63 -6.58 -10.64
C PHE A 55 -6.46 -6.01 -12.05
N VAL A 56 -5.68 -6.69 -12.90
CA VAL A 56 -5.41 -6.24 -14.28
C VAL A 56 -6.66 -6.32 -15.16
N ALA A 57 -7.39 -7.43 -15.08
CA ALA A 57 -8.55 -7.69 -15.93
C ALA A 57 -9.79 -6.87 -15.53
N LEU A 58 -10.10 -6.84 -14.23
CA LEU A 58 -11.36 -6.28 -13.71
C LEU A 58 -11.20 -4.87 -13.15
N LYS A 59 -9.98 -4.45 -12.80
CA LYS A 59 -9.65 -3.09 -12.33
C LYS A 59 -10.57 -2.66 -11.18
N LYS A 60 -11.32 -1.57 -11.35
CA LYS A 60 -12.22 -1.04 -10.30
C LYS A 60 -13.34 -2.00 -9.91
N ASN A 61 -13.66 -2.99 -10.74
CA ASN A 61 -14.74 -3.94 -10.45
C ASN A 61 -14.40 -4.87 -9.27
N VAL A 62 -13.13 -5.01 -8.88
CA VAL A 62 -12.74 -5.76 -7.66
C VAL A 62 -12.75 -4.92 -6.38
N GLU A 63 -13.12 -3.63 -6.44
CA GLU A 63 -13.07 -2.74 -5.27
C GLU A 63 -14.00 -3.15 -4.13
N SER A 64 -15.08 -3.90 -4.42
CA SER A 64 -16.00 -4.46 -3.41
C SER A 64 -15.30 -5.37 -2.41
N ASP A 65 -14.30 -6.11 -2.85
CA ASP A 65 -13.59 -7.13 -2.08
C ASP A 65 -12.17 -6.71 -1.68
N LEU A 66 -11.80 -5.47 -2.01
CA LEU A 66 -10.43 -4.98 -1.89
C LEU A 66 -9.87 -5.12 -0.47
N ASP A 67 -10.68 -4.83 0.55
CA ASP A 67 -10.24 -4.86 1.95
C ASP A 67 -9.89 -6.30 2.38
N LEU A 68 -10.68 -7.29 1.96
CA LEU A 68 -10.41 -8.72 2.19
C LEU A 68 -9.16 -9.20 1.45
N ILE A 69 -9.02 -8.80 0.17
CA ILE A 69 -7.87 -9.16 -0.65
C ILE A 69 -6.59 -8.57 -0.06
N THR A 70 -6.58 -7.27 0.20
CA THR A 70 -5.42 -6.53 0.70
C THR A 70 -4.97 -7.08 2.04
N SER A 71 -5.90 -7.27 2.99
CA SER A 71 -5.57 -7.84 4.30
C SER A 71 -4.99 -9.25 4.18
N THR A 72 -5.56 -10.11 3.31
CA THR A 72 -5.10 -11.50 3.17
C THR A 72 -3.70 -11.58 2.54
N LEU A 73 -3.43 -10.80 1.49
CA LEU A 73 -2.11 -10.74 0.86
C LEU A 73 -1.05 -10.21 1.83
N LEU A 74 -1.36 -9.12 2.54
CA LEU A 74 -0.46 -8.54 3.53
C LEU A 74 -0.17 -9.50 4.68
N SER A 75 -1.18 -10.20 5.22
CA SER A 75 -0.94 -11.25 6.22
C SER A 75 -0.06 -12.37 5.67
N LYS A 76 -0.31 -12.85 4.43
CA LYS A 76 0.48 -13.93 3.81
C LYS A 76 1.94 -13.54 3.57
N CYS A 77 2.21 -12.28 3.27
CA CYS A 77 3.56 -11.74 3.15
C CYS A 77 4.35 -11.87 4.47
N GLY A 78 3.67 -11.81 5.61
CA GLY A 78 4.28 -11.95 6.94
C GLY A 78 4.71 -13.39 7.28
N GLU A 79 4.07 -14.39 6.67
CA GLU A 79 4.33 -15.81 6.90
C GLU A 79 5.45 -16.35 6.00
N THR A 80 5.78 -15.64 4.92
CA THR A 80 6.60 -16.17 3.82
C THR A 80 7.85 -15.32 3.57
N VAL A 81 8.88 -15.94 2.99
CA VAL A 81 10.14 -15.30 2.58
C VAL A 81 10.46 -15.67 1.12
N GLY A 82 11.25 -14.83 0.44
CA GLY A 82 11.66 -15.06 -0.95
C GLY A 82 10.51 -14.90 -1.96
N PHE A 83 10.45 -15.79 -2.94
CA PHE A 83 9.62 -15.65 -4.15
C PHE A 83 8.13 -15.38 -3.90
N ILE A 84 7.53 -15.93 -2.82
CA ILE A 84 6.11 -15.67 -2.51
C ILE A 84 5.92 -14.21 -2.10
N ARG A 85 6.83 -13.67 -1.29
CA ARG A 85 6.80 -12.26 -0.89
C ARG A 85 6.98 -11.37 -2.12
N ASP A 86 7.91 -11.71 -3.00
CA ASP A 86 8.15 -10.94 -4.23
C ASP A 86 6.91 -10.94 -5.14
N ASP A 87 6.21 -12.07 -5.25
CA ASP A 87 4.97 -12.15 -6.01
C ASP A 87 3.84 -11.34 -5.35
N ILE A 88 3.74 -11.34 -4.01
CA ILE A 88 2.79 -10.47 -3.29
C ILE A 88 3.12 -9.01 -3.52
N GLU A 89 4.39 -8.60 -3.42
CA GLU A 89 4.80 -7.20 -3.68
C GLU A 89 4.45 -6.78 -5.13
N LYS A 90 4.61 -7.67 -6.12
CA LYS A 90 4.14 -7.41 -7.50
C LYS A 90 2.63 -7.25 -7.58
N VAL A 91 1.86 -8.12 -6.94
CA VAL A 91 0.39 -8.02 -6.92
C VAL A 91 -0.08 -6.75 -6.22
N MET A 92 0.60 -6.31 -5.15
CA MET A 92 0.33 -5.03 -4.51
C MET A 92 0.58 -3.85 -5.46
N ASN A 93 1.57 -3.93 -6.36
CA ASN A 93 1.77 -2.91 -7.39
C ASN A 93 0.61 -2.89 -8.40
N HIS A 94 0.10 -4.05 -8.85
CA HIS A 94 -1.09 -4.08 -9.71
C HIS A 94 -2.30 -3.44 -9.03
N LEU A 95 -2.49 -3.67 -7.72
CA LEU A 95 -3.52 -2.99 -6.93
C LEU A 95 -3.34 -1.46 -7.01
N ILE A 96 -2.14 -0.96 -6.75
CA ILE A 96 -1.86 0.49 -6.78
C ILE A 96 -2.08 1.09 -8.17
N GLU A 97 -1.79 0.34 -9.23
CA GLU A 97 -1.93 0.77 -10.61
C GLU A 97 -3.40 0.85 -11.06
N THR A 98 -4.21 -0.13 -10.68
CA THR A 98 -5.55 -0.37 -11.26
C THR A 98 -6.71 0.17 -10.41
N ILE A 99 -6.53 0.23 -9.09
CA ILE A 99 -7.57 0.64 -8.13
C ILE A 99 -7.62 2.15 -7.94
N THR A 100 -8.79 2.66 -7.58
CA THR A 100 -8.97 4.05 -7.17
C THR A 100 -8.00 4.40 -6.03
N PRO A 101 -7.08 5.37 -6.21
CA PRO A 101 -5.99 5.59 -5.26
C PRO A 101 -6.42 5.84 -3.81
N CYS A 102 -7.54 6.54 -3.59
CA CYS A 102 -8.08 6.75 -2.25
C CYS A 102 -8.49 5.42 -1.58
N LYS A 103 -9.17 4.54 -2.33
CA LYS A 103 -9.62 3.24 -1.83
C LYS A 103 -8.42 2.31 -1.58
N ALA A 104 -7.42 2.32 -2.46
CA ALA A 104 -6.15 1.62 -2.26
C ALA A 104 -5.41 2.09 -1.00
N ALA A 105 -5.29 3.41 -0.78
CA ALA A 105 -4.67 3.93 0.44
C ALA A 105 -5.38 3.43 1.71
N LEU A 106 -6.71 3.52 1.73
CA LEU A 106 -7.51 3.11 2.88
C LEU A 106 -7.43 1.59 3.13
N SER A 107 -7.49 0.76 2.09
CA SER A 107 -7.39 -0.70 2.22
C SER A 107 -6.01 -1.15 2.71
N ILE A 108 -4.93 -0.51 2.24
CA ILE A 108 -3.57 -0.81 2.70
C ILE A 108 -3.38 -0.39 4.16
N ILE A 109 -3.88 0.79 4.56
CA ILE A 109 -3.84 1.25 5.95
C ILE A 109 -4.58 0.26 6.84
N ALA A 110 -5.80 -0.11 6.47
CA ALA A 110 -6.61 -1.05 7.24
C ALA A 110 -5.99 -2.46 7.30
N GLY A 111 -5.41 -2.93 6.19
CA GLY A 111 -4.93 -4.30 6.05
C GLY A 111 -3.56 -4.59 6.67
N GLY A 112 -2.69 -3.59 6.86
CA GLY A 112 -1.31 -3.89 7.29
C GLY A 112 -0.55 -2.85 8.10
N ALA A 113 -1.01 -1.60 8.20
CA ALA A 113 -0.22 -0.54 8.83
C ALA A 113 0.06 -0.78 10.33
N SER A 114 -0.89 -1.41 11.04
CA SER A 114 -0.79 -1.72 12.47
C SER A 114 -0.65 -3.22 12.75
N HIS A 115 -0.21 -4.00 11.77
CA HIS A 115 -0.08 -5.44 11.94
C HIS A 115 1.05 -5.80 12.93
N ARG A 116 0.89 -6.87 13.72
CA ARG A 116 1.89 -7.30 14.72
C ARG A 116 3.25 -7.66 14.11
N ASN A 117 3.25 -8.23 12.90
CA ASN A 117 4.47 -8.61 12.18
C ASN A 117 5.06 -7.39 11.45
N GLY A 118 6.33 -7.06 11.74
CA GLY A 118 7.04 -5.93 11.15
C GLY A 118 7.18 -6.02 9.63
N ALA A 119 7.36 -7.20 9.05
CA ALA A 119 7.48 -7.37 7.59
C ALA A 119 6.21 -6.93 6.87
N VAL A 120 5.03 -7.19 7.47
CA VAL A 120 3.74 -6.75 6.95
C VAL A 120 3.64 -5.23 6.99
N ARG A 121 4.03 -4.60 8.12
CA ARG A 121 4.06 -3.14 8.23
C ARG A 121 5.03 -2.50 7.24
N LYS A 122 6.18 -3.14 6.95
CA LYS A 122 7.12 -2.70 5.92
C LYS A 122 6.48 -2.67 4.54
N VAL A 123 5.78 -3.74 4.14
CA VAL A 123 5.13 -3.79 2.81
C VAL A 123 3.96 -2.81 2.74
N ALA A 124 3.19 -2.65 3.81
CA ALA A 124 2.14 -1.63 3.88
C ALA A 124 2.71 -0.22 3.72
N ALA A 125 3.81 0.11 4.43
CA ALA A 125 4.46 1.42 4.32
C ALA A 125 5.06 1.69 2.93
N GLN A 126 5.69 0.67 2.31
CA GLN A 126 6.17 0.74 0.93
C GLN A 126 5.03 1.00 -0.06
N SER A 127 3.95 0.24 0.06
CA SER A 127 2.79 0.35 -0.82
C SER A 127 2.10 1.72 -0.65
N LEU A 128 1.98 2.21 0.58
CA LEU A 128 1.43 3.54 0.85
C LEU A 128 2.30 4.66 0.29
N LEU A 129 3.63 4.54 0.35
CA LEU A 129 4.51 5.50 -0.30
C LEU A 129 4.21 5.59 -1.79
N ALA A 130 4.10 4.45 -2.49
CA ALA A 130 3.79 4.42 -3.91
C ALA A 130 2.43 5.06 -4.23
N VAL A 131 1.40 4.85 -3.38
CA VAL A 131 0.10 5.54 -3.54
C VAL A 131 0.24 7.06 -3.35
N VAL A 132 1.00 7.51 -2.35
CA VAL A 132 1.23 8.95 -2.11
C VAL A 132 2.02 9.59 -3.24
N GLU A 133 3.01 8.90 -3.80
CA GLU A 133 3.75 9.34 -4.99
C GLU A 133 2.83 9.46 -6.21
N LYS A 134 1.92 8.50 -6.40
CA LYS A 134 0.93 8.52 -7.50
C LYS A 134 -0.13 9.62 -7.33
N MET A 135 -0.61 9.86 -6.12
CA MET A 135 -1.67 10.84 -5.85
C MET A 135 -1.17 12.27 -5.75
N GLY A 136 0.06 12.45 -5.25
CA GLY A 136 0.60 13.75 -4.87
C GLY A 136 0.01 14.31 -3.57
N ALA A 137 0.77 15.20 -2.94
CA ALA A 137 0.44 15.75 -1.63
C ALA A 137 -0.88 16.53 -1.61
N ALA A 138 -1.17 17.31 -2.65
CA ALA A 138 -2.40 18.12 -2.72
C ALA A 138 -3.64 17.24 -2.63
N ARG A 139 -3.75 16.22 -3.49
CA ARG A 139 -4.92 15.32 -3.53
C ARG A 139 -5.07 14.51 -2.25
N ILE A 140 -3.97 14.06 -1.66
CA ILE A 140 -3.98 13.36 -0.37
C ILE A 140 -4.61 14.27 0.69
N LEU A 141 -4.10 15.48 0.85
CA LEU A 141 -4.46 16.39 1.94
C LEU A 141 -5.81 17.10 1.76
N THR A 142 -6.42 17.04 0.57
CA THR A 142 -7.81 17.47 0.32
C THR A 142 -8.81 16.33 0.48
N SER A 143 -8.37 15.07 0.41
CA SER A 143 -9.24 13.90 0.59
C SER A 143 -9.36 13.58 2.08
N LYS A 144 -10.44 14.08 2.73
CA LYS A 144 -10.62 14.01 4.19
C LYS A 144 -10.37 12.61 4.77
N ASP A 145 -11.03 11.58 4.23
CA ASP A 145 -10.94 10.22 4.75
C ASP A 145 -9.53 9.64 4.66
N VAL A 146 -8.85 9.91 3.53
CA VAL A 146 -7.46 9.48 3.34
C VAL A 146 -6.53 10.26 4.28
N THR A 147 -6.71 11.58 4.39
CA THR A 147 -5.90 12.44 5.25
C THR A 147 -5.97 12.00 6.72
N GLU A 148 -7.18 11.79 7.21
CA GLU A 148 -7.49 11.43 8.60
C GLU A 148 -6.84 10.10 9.00
N ARG A 149 -6.69 9.17 8.06
CA ARG A 149 -6.05 7.88 8.29
C ARG A 149 -4.54 7.90 8.03
N LEU A 150 -4.11 8.50 6.92
CA LEU A 150 -2.73 8.44 6.45
C LEU A 150 -1.77 9.22 7.36
N ILE A 151 -2.18 10.40 7.85
CA ILE A 151 -1.33 11.23 8.70
C ILE A 151 -0.90 10.46 9.97
N PRO A 152 -1.82 10.03 10.86
CA PRO A 152 -1.42 9.31 12.07
C PRO A 152 -0.71 7.98 11.78
N THR A 153 -1.12 7.26 10.72
CA THR A 153 -0.40 6.04 10.29
C THR A 153 1.04 6.32 9.91
N THR A 154 1.32 7.42 9.21
CA THR A 154 2.69 7.76 8.83
C THR A 154 3.52 8.18 10.04
N ALA A 155 2.91 8.88 11.02
CA ALA A 155 3.56 9.15 12.30
C ALA A 155 3.97 7.85 13.02
N GLN A 156 3.11 6.83 13.01
CA GLN A 156 3.42 5.51 13.56
C GLN A 156 4.61 4.86 12.83
N PHE A 157 4.66 4.94 11.49
CA PHE A 157 5.80 4.40 10.73
C PHE A 157 7.14 5.04 11.11
N LEU A 158 7.17 6.33 11.47
CA LEU A 158 8.40 6.99 11.92
C LEU A 158 8.99 6.37 13.20
N MET A 159 8.15 5.77 14.02
CA MET A 159 8.50 5.12 15.29
C MET A 159 8.57 3.59 15.18
N ASP A 160 8.43 3.03 13.97
CA ASP A 160 8.43 1.58 13.78
C ASP A 160 9.76 0.96 14.19
N GLY A 161 9.74 -0.28 14.70
CA GLY A 161 10.97 -1.04 15.01
C GLY A 161 11.84 -1.29 13.78
N MET A 162 11.25 -1.46 12.59
CA MET A 162 11.99 -1.76 11.36
C MET A 162 12.57 -0.49 10.69
N PRO A 163 13.89 -0.43 10.40
CA PRO A 163 14.51 0.72 9.76
C PRO A 163 13.89 1.10 8.41
N LEU A 164 13.56 0.11 7.57
CA LEU A 164 12.95 0.37 6.26
C LEU A 164 11.55 0.97 6.39
N THR A 165 10.74 0.51 7.33
CA THR A 165 9.42 1.10 7.61
C THR A 165 9.55 2.57 8.02
N ARG A 166 10.52 2.90 8.88
CA ARG A 166 10.83 4.29 9.24
C ARG A 166 11.27 5.10 8.03
N TRP A 167 12.05 4.51 7.12
CA TRP A 167 12.49 5.17 5.89
C TRP A 167 11.29 5.53 4.99
N TYR A 168 10.37 4.59 4.75
CA TYR A 168 9.15 4.85 3.99
C TYR A 168 8.28 5.94 4.65
N GLY A 169 8.10 5.89 5.97
CA GLY A 169 7.37 6.91 6.71
C GLY A 169 7.98 8.31 6.56
N ARG A 170 9.31 8.42 6.65
CA ARG A 170 10.03 9.69 6.43
C ARG A 170 9.81 10.21 5.02
N ARG A 171 9.82 9.32 4.03
CA ARG A 171 9.62 9.68 2.63
C ARG A 171 8.19 10.19 2.38
N ILE A 172 7.17 9.54 2.94
CA ILE A 172 5.78 10.01 2.85
C ILE A 172 5.64 11.42 3.42
N TYR A 173 6.10 11.67 4.65
CA TYR A 173 6.04 13.02 5.23
C TYR A 173 6.86 14.05 4.47
N GLN A 174 8.01 13.67 3.91
CA GLN A 174 8.78 14.56 3.04
C GLN A 174 7.97 15.03 1.82
N LEU A 175 7.12 14.17 1.25
CA LEU A 175 6.21 14.53 0.16
C LEU A 175 5.08 15.43 0.67
N LEU A 176 4.42 15.06 1.77
CA LEU A 176 3.25 15.78 2.30
C LEU A 176 3.61 17.18 2.85
N MET A 177 4.78 17.34 3.47
CA MET A 177 5.30 18.62 3.99
C MET A 177 5.47 19.70 2.91
N GLN A 178 5.35 19.37 1.63
CA GLN A 178 5.39 20.34 0.54
C GLN A 178 4.11 21.18 0.46
N HIS A 179 3.01 20.68 1.04
CA HIS A 179 1.72 21.34 1.00
C HIS A 179 1.51 22.26 2.21
N PRO A 180 1.00 23.50 2.04
CA PRO A 180 0.82 24.46 3.14
C PRO A 180 -0.08 23.97 4.28
N SER A 181 -1.07 23.15 3.97
CA SER A 181 -2.01 22.64 4.98
C SER A 181 -1.42 21.52 5.87
N PHE A 182 -0.23 21.01 5.56
CA PHE A 182 0.32 19.84 6.24
C PHE A 182 0.44 20.05 7.75
N ASP A 183 1.04 21.15 8.21
CA ASP A 183 1.27 21.36 9.64
C ASP A 183 -0.05 21.45 10.43
N LYS A 184 -1.05 22.14 9.87
CA LYS A 184 -2.40 22.21 10.47
C LYS A 184 -3.04 20.82 10.58
N LEU A 185 -2.93 20.00 9.53
CA LEU A 185 -3.52 18.66 9.51
C LEU A 185 -2.75 17.68 10.41
N LEU A 186 -1.43 17.83 10.51
CA LEU A 186 -0.59 17.07 11.42
C LEU A 186 -1.02 17.31 12.88
N LEU A 187 -1.17 18.58 13.28
CA LEU A 187 -1.63 18.94 14.63
C LEU A 187 -3.07 18.47 14.90
N ARG A 188 -3.91 18.41 13.86
CA ARG A 188 -5.30 17.95 13.97
C ARG A 188 -5.42 16.45 14.21
N TYR A 189 -4.63 15.64 13.51
CA TYR A 189 -4.84 14.19 13.44
C TYR A 189 -3.80 13.38 14.23
N VAL A 190 -2.71 13.98 14.71
CA VAL A 190 -1.68 13.28 15.49
C VAL A 190 -1.75 13.70 16.95
N GLN A 191 -1.72 12.71 17.85
CA GLN A 191 -1.76 12.94 19.30
C GLN A 191 -0.52 13.73 19.78
N PRO A 192 -0.67 14.64 20.77
CA PRO A 192 0.44 15.44 21.28
C PRO A 192 1.62 14.61 21.81
N SER A 193 1.36 13.44 22.41
CA SER A 193 2.40 12.49 22.83
C SER A 193 3.23 11.98 21.64
N THR A 194 2.56 11.57 20.57
CA THR A 194 3.21 11.14 19.33
C THR A 194 3.99 12.27 18.68
N LEU A 195 3.45 13.50 18.65
CA LEU A 195 4.15 14.68 18.12
C LEU A 195 5.48 14.91 18.84
N ARG A 196 5.49 14.87 20.18
CA ARG A 196 6.73 15.00 20.97
C ARG A 196 7.78 13.95 20.57
N ASN A 197 7.36 12.72 20.34
CA ASN A 197 8.27 11.63 19.95
C ASN A 197 8.86 11.79 18.54
N ILE A 198 8.12 12.44 17.62
CA ILE A 198 8.54 12.56 16.22
C ILE A 198 9.12 13.94 15.86
N ASN A 199 9.03 14.94 16.73
CA ASN A 199 9.45 16.32 16.42
C ASN A 199 10.89 16.41 15.87
N SER A 200 11.86 15.75 16.52
CA SER A 200 13.25 15.73 16.05
C SER A 200 13.40 15.09 14.66
N ILE A 201 12.55 14.10 14.34
CA ILE A 201 12.49 13.47 13.02
C ILE A 201 11.92 14.44 11.99
N LEU A 202 10.84 15.16 12.31
CA LEU A 202 10.23 16.15 11.43
C LEU A 202 11.22 17.29 11.10
N ASP A 203 11.94 17.77 12.10
CA ASP A 203 12.97 18.80 11.91
C ASP A 203 14.12 18.31 11.04
N SER A 204 14.55 17.06 11.22
CA SER A 204 15.55 16.43 10.36
C SER A 204 15.09 16.35 8.89
N ILE A 205 13.83 15.99 8.64
CA ILE A 205 13.24 15.95 7.29
C ILE A 205 13.25 17.35 6.67
N ARG A 206 12.82 18.37 7.42
CA ARG A 206 12.78 19.77 6.97
C ARG A 206 14.18 20.29 6.63
N LYS A 207 15.18 20.05 7.50
CA LYS A 207 16.58 20.46 7.27
C LYS A 207 17.16 19.85 5.99
N LYS A 208 17.00 18.53 5.78
CA LYS A 208 17.46 17.84 4.56
C LYS A 208 16.82 18.41 3.29
N ARG A 209 15.55 18.85 3.36
CA ARG A 209 14.87 19.48 2.24
C ARG A 209 15.45 20.86 1.89
N VAL A 210 15.77 21.68 2.89
CA VAL A 210 16.41 22.99 2.66
C VAL A 210 17.75 22.81 1.96
N LEU A 211 18.59 21.88 2.43
CA LEU A 211 19.89 21.57 1.83
C LEU A 211 19.75 21.12 0.36
N ALA A 212 18.79 20.24 0.06
CA ALA A 212 18.55 19.78 -1.31
C ALA A 212 18.06 20.92 -2.26
N ARG A 213 17.30 21.89 -1.73
CA ARG A 213 16.90 23.09 -2.51
C ARG A 213 18.06 24.05 -2.73
N CYS A 214 18.90 24.25 -1.72
CA CYS A 214 20.11 25.08 -1.85
C CYS A 214 21.07 24.48 -2.88
N GLN A 215 21.31 23.17 -2.85
CA GLN A 215 22.14 22.49 -3.86
C GLN A 215 21.57 22.65 -5.28
N LYS A 216 20.26 22.47 -5.48
CA LYS A 216 19.63 22.68 -6.80
C LYS A 216 19.75 24.13 -7.31
N LYS A 217 19.72 25.13 -6.42
CA LYS A 217 19.94 26.54 -6.79
C LYS A 217 21.40 26.85 -7.12
N VAL A 218 22.36 26.15 -6.51
CA VAL A 218 23.80 26.34 -6.75
C VAL A 218 24.25 25.71 -8.08
N TYR A 219 23.60 24.65 -8.55
CA TYR A 219 23.93 23.95 -9.82
C TYR A 219 23.06 24.36 -11.03
N LEU A 220 22.18 25.35 -10.89
CA LEU A 220 21.46 25.97 -12.00
C LEU A 220 21.61 27.51 -11.93
N PRO A 221 22.80 28.06 -12.22
CA PRO A 221 22.94 29.49 -12.44
C PRO A 221 22.33 29.84 -13.81
N GLY A 222 21.18 30.52 -13.81
CA GLY A 222 20.67 31.31 -14.94
C GLY A 222 20.31 30.54 -16.22
N LEU A 223 19.04 30.18 -16.34
CA LEU A 223 18.31 30.22 -17.62
C LEU A 223 17.15 31.18 -17.45
#